data_AF-A0A6N0NXQ4-F1
#
_entry.id   AF-A0A6N0NXQ4-F1
#
_cell.length_a   1.000
_cell.length_b   1.000
_cell.length_c   1.000
_cell.angle_alpha   90.00
_cell.angle_beta   90.00
_cell.angle_gamma   90.00
#
_symmetry.space_group_name_H-M   'P 1'
#
loop_
_entity.id
_entity.type
_entity.pdbx_description
1 polymer ?
#
loop_
_entity_poly.entity_id
_entity_poly.type
_entity_poly.pdbx_seq_one_letter_code
_entity_poly.pdbx_strand_id
1 'polypeptide(L)'
;MSLVRTLVDYINKIRSDHGIQPVKYANSGASNFRANYMLKENIFSHYDKEGVNPVYYFTRAGNYFGMEEAIGYTFSIFPRFKDGVSVVNVSKDLIHQMVYDDQESNWGHRDTLLNPCANYSDVSVAWDSRRVFLVITMISAWVNWGVNPSIRDSVFYAKGRVRVMSPESVIIFQDEPNPSYVSRRYYDLGRPIEGVLPPGLFFRDLRTIRPYTWKMGEEMELKFPLQLTGGVYTVVVNARDSRRVKWKPLSGRDPELCSILTFSFKVPQK
;
A
#
# COMPACT_ATOMS: atom_id res chain seq x y z
N MET A 1 12.78 1.62 24.69
CA MET A 1 12.66 1.81 23.23
C MET A 1 11.27 1.33 22.81
N SER A 2 10.55 2.05 21.94
CA SER A 2 9.18 1.66 21.55
C SER A 2 9.17 0.37 20.71
N LEU A 3 8.16 -0.48 20.91
CA LEU A 3 7.91 -1.71 20.12
C LEU A 3 7.98 -1.42 18.62
N VAL A 4 7.27 -0.38 18.18
CA VAL A 4 7.17 0.00 16.75
C VAL A 4 8.53 0.38 16.18
N ARG A 5 9.32 1.18 16.90
CA ARG A 5 10.67 1.56 16.47
C ARG A 5 11.58 0.34 16.33
N THR A 6 11.49 -0.58 17.29
CA THR A 6 12.26 -1.82 17.26
C THR A 6 11.96 -2.69 16.03
N LEU A 7 10.70 -2.70 15.57
CA LEU A 7 10.31 -3.45 14.37
C LEU A 7 10.76 -2.74 13.09
N VAL A 8 10.66 -1.41 13.01
CA VAL A 8 11.20 -0.64 11.88
C VAL A 8 12.71 -0.79 11.77
N ASP A 9 13.44 -0.76 12.90
CA ASP A 9 14.88 -0.98 12.92
C ASP A 9 15.24 -2.40 12.45
N TYR A 10 14.43 -3.39 12.79
CA TYR A 10 14.60 -4.76 12.31
C TYR A 10 14.36 -4.90 10.80
N ILE A 11 13.30 -4.26 10.26
CA ILE A 11 13.07 -4.17 8.81
C ILE A 11 14.26 -3.49 8.13
N ASN A 12 14.78 -2.40 8.70
CA ASN A 12 15.92 -1.68 8.14
C ASN A 12 17.22 -2.49 8.17
N LYS A 13 17.43 -3.31 9.20
CA LYS A 13 18.55 -4.28 9.23
C LYS A 13 18.45 -5.24 8.05
N ILE A 14 17.30 -5.86 7.85
CA ILE A 14 17.07 -6.77 6.71
C ILE A 14 17.27 -6.04 5.37
N ARG A 15 16.69 -4.85 5.20
CA ARG A 15 16.87 -4.04 3.98
C ARG A 15 18.35 -3.75 3.71
N SER A 16 19.12 -3.40 4.74
CA SER A 16 20.56 -3.20 4.63
C SER A 16 21.31 -4.47 4.21
N ASP A 17 20.96 -5.62 4.78
CA ASP A 17 21.55 -6.92 4.44
C ASP A 17 21.27 -7.28 2.95
N HIS A 18 20.23 -6.70 2.35
CA HIS A 18 19.89 -6.81 0.92
C HIS A 18 20.36 -5.63 0.04
N GLY A 19 21.12 -4.68 0.58
CA GLY A 19 21.61 -3.51 -0.17
C GLY A 19 20.52 -2.48 -0.53
N ILE A 20 19.41 -2.46 0.21
CA ILE A 20 18.24 -1.61 -0.02
C ILE A 20 18.22 -0.49 1.01
N GLN A 21 17.84 0.72 0.57
CA GLN A 21 17.85 1.89 1.45
C GLN A 21 16.87 1.73 2.62
N PRO A 22 17.22 2.21 3.82
CA PRO A 22 16.33 2.13 4.97
C PRO A 22 15.09 3.02 4.78
N VAL A 23 14.01 2.64 5.45
CA VAL A 23 12.78 3.43 5.57
C VAL A 23 12.73 4.17 6.90
N LYS A 24 12.07 5.32 6.90
CA LYS A 24 11.76 6.07 8.14
C LYS A 24 10.43 5.61 8.71
N TYR A 25 10.30 5.61 10.04
CA TYR A 25 8.98 5.41 10.64
C TYR A 25 8.02 6.55 10.25
N ALA A 26 6.80 6.19 9.86
CA ALA A 26 5.66 7.08 9.71
C ALA A 26 4.51 6.57 10.57
N ASN A 27 3.72 7.50 11.12
CA ASN A 27 2.44 7.16 11.74
C ASN A 27 1.31 7.57 10.78
N SER A 28 0.94 6.67 9.89
CA SER A 28 -0.17 6.91 8.95
C SER A 28 -1.53 6.72 9.60
N GLY A 29 -1.58 6.05 10.76
CA GLY A 29 -2.79 5.63 11.47
C GLY A 29 -3.47 4.39 10.86
N ALA A 30 -3.20 4.08 9.59
CA ALA A 30 -3.83 2.98 8.87
C ALA A 30 -3.42 1.62 9.44
N SER A 31 -2.12 1.39 9.69
CA SER A 31 -1.64 0.11 10.22
C SER A 31 -2.19 -0.18 11.61
N ASN A 32 -2.31 0.85 12.46
CA ASN A 32 -2.88 0.72 13.79
C ASN A 32 -4.37 0.37 13.75
N PHE A 33 -5.13 1.08 12.89
CA PHE A 33 -6.53 0.76 12.65
C PHE A 33 -6.70 -0.68 12.18
N ARG A 34 -5.93 -1.12 11.17
CA ARG A 34 -6.00 -2.47 10.59
C ARG A 34 -5.65 -3.55 11.59
N ALA A 35 -4.57 -3.39 12.36
CA ALA A 35 -4.16 -4.37 13.37
C ALA A 35 -5.24 -4.57 14.44
N ASN A 36 -5.78 -3.46 14.98
CA ASN A 36 -6.84 -3.52 15.98
C ASN A 36 -8.16 -4.06 15.41
N TYR A 37 -8.47 -3.74 14.15
CA TYR A 37 -9.62 -4.31 13.44
C TYR A 37 -9.52 -5.84 13.36
N MET A 38 -8.39 -6.37 12.90
CA MET A 38 -8.16 -7.82 12.80
C MET A 38 -8.25 -8.52 14.16
N LEU A 39 -7.70 -7.92 15.22
CA LEU A 39 -7.80 -8.45 16.58
C LEU A 39 -9.26 -8.47 17.08
N LYS A 40 -9.97 -7.35 16.94
CA LYS A 40 -11.35 -7.16 17.39
C LYS A 40 -12.30 -8.12 16.67
N GLU A 41 -12.19 -8.18 15.35
CA GLU A 41 -13.08 -8.97 14.51
C GLU A 41 -12.67 -10.45 14.44
N ASN A 42 -11.49 -10.79 14.98
CA ASN A 42 -10.88 -12.12 14.92
C ASN A 42 -10.74 -12.64 13.48
N ILE A 43 -10.19 -11.81 12.59
CA ILE A 43 -10.00 -12.12 11.18
C ILE A 43 -8.57 -11.78 10.79
N PHE A 44 -7.88 -12.71 10.14
CA PHE A 44 -6.59 -12.46 9.49
C PHE A 44 -6.79 -12.32 7.99
N SER A 45 -6.88 -11.09 7.50
CA SER A 45 -7.13 -10.79 6.09
C SER A 45 -6.68 -9.37 5.73
N HIS A 46 -6.29 -9.17 4.47
CA HIS A 46 -6.07 -7.83 3.91
C HIS A 46 -7.38 -7.05 3.75
N TYR A 47 -8.50 -7.76 3.58
CA TYR A 47 -9.81 -7.14 3.43
C TYR A 47 -10.48 -6.93 4.80
N ASP A 48 -11.45 -6.02 4.86
CA ASP A 48 -12.43 -6.02 5.94
C ASP A 48 -13.56 -7.04 5.68
N LYS A 49 -14.52 -7.14 6.61
CA LYS A 49 -15.71 -8.01 6.49
C LYS A 49 -16.60 -7.69 5.28
N GLU A 50 -16.54 -6.48 4.74
CA GLU A 50 -17.29 -6.07 3.54
C GLU A 50 -16.53 -6.40 2.25
N GLY A 51 -15.26 -6.82 2.34
CA GLY A 51 -14.40 -7.05 1.18
C GLY A 51 -13.72 -5.79 0.66
N VAL A 52 -13.51 -4.75 1.49
CA VAL A 52 -12.78 -3.53 1.11
C VAL A 52 -11.29 -3.69 1.41
N ASN A 53 -10.46 -3.38 0.41
CA ASN A 53 -9.00 -3.52 0.44
C ASN A 53 -8.31 -2.44 1.31
N PRO A 54 -7.03 -2.62 1.71
CA PRO A 54 -6.37 -1.75 2.69
C PRO A 54 -6.10 -0.32 2.19
N VAL A 55 -6.02 -0.10 0.87
CA VAL A 55 -5.73 1.23 0.29
C VAL A 55 -6.84 2.24 0.62
N TYR A 56 -8.10 1.77 0.67
CA TYR A 56 -9.23 2.60 1.10
C TYR A 56 -9.00 3.17 2.50
N TYR A 57 -8.55 2.35 3.45
CA TYR A 57 -8.28 2.76 4.83
C TYR A 57 -7.08 3.70 4.93
N PHE A 58 -6.05 3.49 4.12
CA PHE A 58 -4.91 4.40 4.01
C PHE A 58 -5.34 5.80 3.56
N THR A 59 -6.18 5.88 2.52
CA THR A 59 -6.75 7.15 2.02
C THR A 59 -7.70 7.80 3.03
N ARG A 60 -8.56 7.01 3.68
CA ARG A 60 -9.49 7.47 4.72
C ARG A 60 -8.77 8.05 5.95
N ALA A 61 -7.58 7.57 6.25
CA ALA A 61 -6.71 8.11 7.29
C ALA A 61 -5.96 9.40 6.86
N GLY A 62 -6.21 9.90 5.64
CA GLY A 62 -5.62 11.14 5.13
C GLY A 62 -4.27 10.97 4.44
N ASN A 63 -3.92 9.74 4.01
CA ASN A 63 -2.64 9.48 3.36
C ASN A 63 -2.81 9.34 1.85
N TYR A 64 -1.94 10.01 1.08
CA TYR A 64 -2.05 10.14 -0.37
C TYR A 64 -0.74 9.80 -1.06
N PHE A 65 -0.17 8.65 -0.73
CA PHE A 65 1.11 8.17 -1.26
C PHE A 65 0.92 6.78 -1.84
N GLY A 66 1.89 6.28 -2.60
CA GLY A 66 1.91 4.86 -2.90
C GLY A 66 2.09 4.06 -1.62
N MET A 67 1.34 2.96 -1.47
CA MET A 67 1.42 2.10 -0.30
C MET A 67 1.29 0.63 -0.68
N GLU A 68 1.97 -0.22 0.08
CA GLU A 68 1.84 -1.68 0.02
C GLU A 68 1.69 -2.23 1.45
N GLU A 69 0.81 -3.22 1.66
CA GLU A 69 0.57 -3.82 2.98
C GLU A 69 1.14 -5.25 3.04
N ALA A 70 1.86 -5.55 4.11
CA ALA A 70 2.20 -6.90 4.53
C ALA A 70 1.62 -7.16 5.93
N ILE A 71 0.92 -8.29 6.11
CA ILE A 71 0.29 -8.65 7.38
C ILE A 71 0.80 -9.99 7.88
N GLY A 72 0.98 -10.09 9.21
CA GLY A 72 1.46 -11.29 9.87
C GLY A 72 0.54 -11.70 11.01
N TYR A 73 0.45 -12.99 11.27
CA TYR A 73 -0.39 -13.54 12.33
C TYR A 73 0.28 -14.71 13.01
N THR A 74 0.15 -14.77 14.33
CA THR A 74 0.46 -15.97 15.09
C THR A 74 -0.62 -16.24 16.14
N PHE A 75 -0.82 -17.52 16.42
CA PHE A 75 -1.73 -18.03 17.43
C PHE A 75 -1.03 -18.99 18.38
N SER A 76 -1.40 -18.95 19.65
CA SER A 76 -0.98 -19.93 20.66
C SER A 76 -2.21 -20.49 21.37
N ILE A 77 -2.26 -21.82 21.46
CA ILE A 77 -3.32 -22.55 22.18
C ILE A 77 -3.34 -22.12 23.67
N PHE A 78 -2.16 -21.89 24.24
CA PHE A 78 -1.99 -21.43 25.62
C PHE A 78 -1.66 -19.92 25.68
N PRO A 79 -2.09 -19.20 26.74
CA PRO A 79 -1.74 -17.80 26.93
C PRO A 79 -0.22 -17.58 27.00
N ARG A 80 0.38 -17.01 25.93
CA ARG A 80 1.83 -16.82 25.75
C ARG A 80 2.24 -15.37 25.59
N PHE A 81 1.38 -14.51 25.05
CA PHE A 81 1.72 -13.11 24.71
C PHE A 81 1.27 -12.17 25.82
N LYS A 82 1.99 -12.19 26.93
CA LYS A 82 1.61 -11.48 28.18
C LYS A 82 2.25 -10.10 28.31
N ASP A 83 3.28 -9.82 27.52
CA ASP A 83 4.05 -8.58 27.60
C ASP A 83 4.50 -8.09 26.22
N GLY A 84 5.00 -6.86 26.15
CA GLY A 84 5.50 -6.29 24.89
C GLY A 84 6.78 -6.97 24.38
N VAL A 85 7.57 -7.64 25.23
CA VAL A 85 8.84 -8.26 24.84
C VAL A 85 8.59 -9.51 24.00
N SER A 86 7.72 -10.39 24.49
CA SER A 86 7.27 -11.58 23.76
C SER A 86 6.62 -11.22 22.42
N VAL A 87 5.82 -10.16 22.39
CA VAL A 87 5.17 -9.64 21.18
C VAL A 87 6.18 -9.08 20.18
N VAL A 88 7.19 -8.32 20.63
CA VAL A 88 8.28 -7.83 19.78
C VAL A 88 9.02 -9.00 19.14
N ASN A 89 9.40 -10.01 19.93
CA ASN A 89 10.17 -11.15 19.42
C ASN A 89 9.39 -11.93 18.37
N VAL A 90 8.13 -12.28 18.65
CA VAL A 90 7.32 -13.02 17.67
C VAL A 90 7.01 -12.17 16.43
N SER A 91 6.89 -10.85 16.58
CA SER A 91 6.71 -9.96 15.43
C SER A 91 7.97 -9.88 14.56
N LYS A 92 9.18 -9.95 15.14
CA LYS A 92 10.42 -10.09 14.38
C LYS A 92 10.49 -11.43 13.64
N ASP A 93 10.05 -12.51 14.28
CA ASP A 93 9.99 -13.83 13.64
C ASP A 93 9.02 -13.82 12.44
N LEU A 94 7.84 -13.19 12.58
CA LEU A 94 6.90 -12.99 11.48
C LEU A 94 7.52 -12.18 10.33
N ILE A 95 8.24 -11.09 10.63
CA ILE A 95 8.95 -10.30 9.61
C ILE A 95 10.02 -11.14 8.91
N HIS A 96 10.77 -11.96 9.65
CA HIS A 96 11.77 -12.84 9.09
C HIS A 96 11.14 -13.83 8.11
N GLN A 97 10.05 -14.48 8.52
CA GLN A 97 9.31 -15.42 7.68
C GLN A 97 8.78 -14.75 6.41
N MET A 98 8.22 -13.54 6.51
CA MET A 98 7.77 -12.76 5.34
C MET A 98 8.88 -12.47 4.32
N VAL A 99 10.15 -12.47 4.73
CA VAL A 99 11.27 -12.14 3.84
C VAL A 99 11.95 -13.40 3.29
N TYR A 100 12.12 -14.41 4.14
CA TYR A 100 12.94 -15.59 3.82
C TYR A 100 12.11 -16.84 3.52
N ASP A 101 10.87 -16.91 4.02
CA ASP A 101 9.99 -18.10 3.97
C ASP A 101 8.58 -17.75 3.41
N ASP A 102 8.53 -16.92 2.36
CA ASP A 102 7.29 -16.34 1.82
C ASP A 102 6.77 -17.00 0.53
N GLN A 103 7.22 -18.22 0.25
CA GLN A 103 6.88 -18.98 -0.96
C GLN A 103 5.36 -19.19 -1.08
N GLU A 104 4.67 -19.49 0.02
CA GLU A 104 3.22 -19.73 0.03
C GLU A 104 2.38 -18.49 -0.29
N SER A 105 2.98 -17.30 -0.20
CA SER A 105 2.40 -16.01 -0.56
C SER A 105 2.93 -15.51 -1.91
N ASN A 106 3.58 -16.38 -2.69
CA ASN A 106 4.24 -16.04 -3.95
C ASN A 106 5.24 -14.88 -3.81
N TRP A 107 5.95 -14.82 -2.67
CA TRP A 107 6.93 -13.78 -2.34
C TRP A 107 6.38 -12.35 -2.27
N GLY A 108 5.07 -12.17 -2.12
CA GLY A 108 4.42 -10.86 -2.08
C GLY A 108 4.82 -10.01 -0.86
N HIS A 109 4.95 -10.62 0.32
CA HIS A 109 5.39 -9.91 1.52
C HIS A 109 6.85 -9.53 1.41
N ARG A 110 7.71 -10.46 0.96
CA ARG A 110 9.14 -10.18 0.74
C ARG A 110 9.29 -8.98 -0.18
N ASP A 111 8.57 -9.00 -1.30
CA ASP A 111 8.70 -7.96 -2.30
C ASP A 111 8.14 -6.62 -1.84
N THR A 112 7.13 -6.63 -0.97
CA THR A 112 6.63 -5.42 -0.29
C THR A 112 7.69 -4.84 0.66
N LEU A 113 8.23 -5.67 1.57
CA LEU A 113 9.17 -5.22 2.61
C LEU A 113 10.54 -4.80 2.05
N LEU A 114 10.95 -5.41 0.94
CA LEU A 114 12.19 -5.12 0.24
C LEU A 114 12.01 -4.15 -0.94
N ASN A 115 10.81 -3.63 -1.19
CA ASN A 115 10.59 -2.70 -2.29
C ASN A 115 11.47 -1.43 -2.13
N PRO A 116 12.35 -1.10 -3.09
CA PRO A 116 13.15 0.13 -3.05
C PRO A 116 12.29 1.40 -3.17
N CYS A 117 11.10 1.30 -3.75
CA CYS A 117 10.17 2.42 -3.86
C CYS A 117 9.78 2.99 -2.49
N ALA A 118 9.75 2.17 -1.44
CA ALA A 118 9.37 2.64 -0.11
C ALA A 118 10.50 3.46 0.55
N ASN A 119 10.14 4.61 1.11
CA ASN A 119 11.01 5.46 1.91
C ASN A 119 10.48 5.71 3.34
N TYR A 120 9.25 5.27 3.62
CA TYR A 120 8.67 5.22 4.95
C TYR A 120 8.01 3.86 5.23
N SER A 121 7.80 3.56 6.51
CA SER A 121 7.02 2.42 6.97
C SER A 121 6.18 2.80 8.19
N ASP A 122 4.90 2.42 8.17
CA ASP A 122 4.04 2.40 9.35
C ASP A 122 3.90 0.94 9.81
N VAL A 123 4.19 0.69 11.08
CA VAL A 123 4.17 -0.64 11.68
C VAL A 123 3.31 -0.60 12.91
N SER A 124 2.38 -1.55 13.01
CA SER A 124 1.52 -1.69 14.17
C SER A 124 1.31 -3.15 14.52
N VAL A 125 1.16 -3.39 15.82
CA VAL A 125 0.89 -4.71 16.37
C VAL A 125 -0.29 -4.61 17.32
N ALA A 126 -1.27 -5.49 17.16
CA ALA A 126 -2.38 -5.66 18.08
C ALA A 126 -2.37 -7.12 18.57
N TRP A 127 -2.53 -7.33 19.87
CA TRP A 127 -2.46 -8.66 20.45
C TRP A 127 -3.37 -8.82 21.65
N ASP A 128 -3.68 -10.07 21.95
CA ASP A 128 -4.16 -10.51 23.25
C ASP A 128 -3.24 -11.62 23.79
N SER A 129 -3.64 -12.30 24.86
CA SER A 129 -2.81 -13.35 25.45
C SER A 129 -2.48 -14.54 24.54
N ARG A 130 -3.19 -14.73 23.42
CA ARG A 130 -3.09 -15.89 22.51
C ARG A 130 -2.87 -15.54 21.05
N ARG A 131 -3.11 -14.30 20.62
CA ARG A 131 -3.06 -13.86 19.22
C ARG A 131 -2.18 -12.64 19.08
N VAL A 132 -1.39 -12.57 18.02
CA VAL A 132 -0.67 -11.37 17.59
C VAL A 132 -0.98 -11.12 16.12
N PHE A 133 -1.39 -9.90 15.81
CA PHE A 133 -1.61 -9.38 14.47
C PHE A 133 -0.60 -8.28 14.21
N LEU A 134 0.22 -8.45 13.18
CA LEU A 134 1.21 -7.51 12.70
C LEU A 134 0.72 -6.90 11.39
N VAL A 135 0.78 -5.58 11.28
CA VAL A 135 0.54 -4.86 10.02
C VAL A 135 1.74 -3.97 9.73
N ILE A 136 2.28 -4.10 8.53
CA ILE A 136 3.36 -3.28 8.00
C ILE A 136 2.84 -2.63 6.72
N THR A 137 2.80 -1.31 6.71
CA THR A 137 2.50 -0.52 5.52
C THR A 137 3.79 0.12 5.03
N MET A 138 4.27 -0.29 3.87
CA MET A 138 5.43 0.29 3.19
C MET A 138 4.95 1.45 2.32
N ILE A 139 5.56 2.63 2.47
CA ILE A 139 5.04 3.88 1.90
C ILE A 139 6.09 4.53 0.99
N SER A 140 5.64 4.85 -0.22
CA SER A 140 6.40 5.55 -1.27
C SER A 140 6.04 7.05 -1.28
N ALA A 141 6.47 7.77 -0.24
CA ALA A 141 6.17 9.19 -0.07
C ALA A 141 7.13 10.07 -0.89
N TRP A 142 6.91 10.14 -2.20
CA TRP A 142 7.77 10.87 -3.14
C TRP A 142 7.17 12.18 -3.66
N VAL A 143 5.91 12.47 -3.32
CA VAL A 143 5.24 13.69 -3.74
C VAL A 143 5.10 14.63 -2.55
N ASN A 144 5.54 15.87 -2.70
CA ASN A 144 5.17 16.94 -1.78
C ASN A 144 3.89 17.61 -2.29
N TRP A 145 2.75 17.30 -1.68
CA TRP A 145 1.45 17.79 -2.13
C TRP A 145 1.29 19.28 -1.83
N GLY A 146 1.01 20.07 -2.88
CA GLY A 146 0.53 21.45 -2.74
C GLY A 146 -1.00 21.50 -2.66
N VAL A 147 -1.66 20.57 -3.35
CA VAL A 147 -3.09 20.28 -3.23
C VAL A 147 -3.26 18.78 -3.15
N ASN A 148 -3.83 18.30 -2.04
CA ASN A 148 -4.09 16.88 -1.84
C ASN A 148 -5.04 16.33 -2.91
N PRO A 149 -4.86 15.07 -3.33
CA PRO A 149 -5.80 14.38 -4.20
C PRO A 149 -7.23 14.47 -3.68
N SER A 150 -8.15 14.84 -4.56
CA SER A 150 -9.56 15.01 -4.23
C SER A 150 -10.44 14.76 -5.45
N ILE A 151 -11.72 14.49 -5.19
CA ILE A 151 -12.75 14.38 -6.22
C ILE A 151 -13.87 15.34 -5.88
N ARG A 152 -14.25 16.14 -6.88
CA ARG A 152 -15.39 17.04 -6.81
C ARG A 152 -16.11 17.00 -8.15
N ASP A 153 -17.43 16.83 -8.12
CA ASP A 153 -18.28 16.79 -9.32
C ASP A 153 -17.77 15.79 -10.37
N SER A 154 -17.37 14.59 -9.92
CA SER A 154 -16.77 13.53 -10.73
C SER A 154 -15.47 13.93 -11.45
N VAL A 155 -14.76 14.93 -10.96
CA VAL A 155 -13.44 15.34 -11.46
C VAL A 155 -12.40 15.11 -10.39
N PHE A 156 -11.38 14.33 -10.73
CA PHE A 156 -10.18 14.17 -9.92
C PHE A 156 -9.26 15.39 -10.08
N TYR A 157 -8.68 15.87 -8.98
CA TYR A 157 -7.64 16.89 -8.99
C TYR A 157 -6.55 16.59 -7.96
N ALA A 158 -5.29 16.73 -8.37
CA ALA A 158 -4.13 16.67 -7.48
C ALA A 158 -2.99 17.56 -8.01
N LYS A 159 -2.23 18.17 -7.11
CA LYS A 159 -1.04 18.98 -7.47
C LYS A 159 0.07 18.82 -6.44
N GLY A 160 1.28 18.60 -6.90
CA GLY A 160 2.44 18.47 -6.03
C GLY A 160 3.77 18.52 -6.76
N ARG A 161 4.86 18.48 -5.98
CA ARG A 161 6.22 18.35 -6.50
C ARG A 161 6.73 16.94 -6.25
N VAL A 162 7.08 16.22 -7.31
CA VAL A 162 7.66 14.88 -7.26
C VAL A 162 9.15 14.99 -6.99
N ARG A 163 9.66 14.12 -6.12
CA ARG A 163 11.08 14.03 -5.78
C ARG A 163 11.60 12.67 -6.21
N VAL A 164 12.79 12.64 -6.83
CA VAL A 164 13.53 11.42 -7.21
C VAL A 164 12.87 10.58 -8.31
N MET A 165 11.57 10.32 -8.21
CA MET A 165 10.78 9.50 -9.12
C MET A 165 10.39 10.27 -10.39
N SER A 166 10.20 9.55 -11.50
CA SER A 166 9.72 10.10 -12.77
C SER A 166 8.31 9.58 -13.08
N PRO A 167 7.23 10.37 -12.88
CA PRO A 167 5.87 9.93 -13.14
C PRO A 167 5.65 9.56 -14.60
N GLU A 168 4.96 8.44 -14.87
CA GLU A 168 4.78 7.93 -16.23
C GLU A 168 3.32 7.68 -16.61
N SER A 169 2.50 7.19 -15.68
CA SER A 169 1.14 6.78 -16.00
C SER A 169 0.17 7.00 -14.85
N VAL A 170 -1.10 7.13 -15.22
CA VAL A 170 -2.23 7.14 -14.28
C VAL A 170 -3.18 6.02 -14.69
N ILE A 171 -3.45 5.11 -13.76
CA ILE A 171 -4.39 4.00 -13.95
C ILE A 171 -5.47 4.08 -12.89
N ILE A 172 -6.72 3.87 -13.31
CA ILE A 172 -7.90 3.86 -12.45
C ILE A 172 -8.37 2.42 -12.34
N PHE A 173 -8.45 1.93 -11.11
CA PHE A 173 -8.99 0.63 -10.78
C PHE A 173 -10.38 0.79 -10.17
N GLN A 174 -11.22 -0.23 -10.38
CA GLN A 174 -12.52 -0.36 -9.74
C GLN A 174 -12.64 -1.77 -9.16
N ASP A 175 -13.01 -1.82 -7.89
CA ASP A 175 -13.30 -3.04 -7.15
C ASP A 175 -14.75 -3.01 -6.65
N GLU A 176 -15.39 -4.16 -6.63
CA GLU A 176 -16.70 -4.35 -6.02
C GLU A 176 -16.49 -5.10 -4.69
N PRO A 177 -16.69 -4.44 -3.54
CA PRO A 177 -16.50 -5.08 -2.24
C PRO A 177 -17.32 -6.36 -2.13
N ASN A 178 -16.65 -7.45 -1.76
CA ASN A 178 -17.27 -8.76 -1.63
C ASN A 178 -16.76 -9.46 -0.36
N PRO A 179 -17.64 -9.82 0.60
CA PRO A 179 -17.24 -10.49 1.84
C PRO A 179 -16.44 -11.78 1.65
N SER A 180 -16.57 -12.47 0.50
CA SER A 180 -15.75 -13.65 0.21
C SER A 180 -14.24 -13.34 0.13
N TYR A 181 -13.88 -12.07 -0.13
CA TYR A 181 -12.49 -11.62 -0.23
C TYR A 181 -11.73 -11.73 1.08
N VAL A 182 -12.42 -11.82 2.22
CA VAL A 182 -11.81 -12.08 3.53
C VAL A 182 -10.92 -13.34 3.51
N SER A 183 -11.28 -14.34 2.70
CA SER A 183 -10.53 -15.59 2.58
C SER A 183 -9.33 -15.54 1.61
N ARG A 184 -9.14 -14.43 0.89
CA ARG A 184 -8.04 -14.29 -0.08
C ARG A 184 -6.71 -14.10 0.64
N ARG A 185 -5.66 -14.71 0.08
CA ARG A 185 -4.28 -14.61 0.57
C ARG A 185 -3.60 -13.30 0.20
N TYR A 186 -4.05 -12.67 -0.88
CA TYR A 186 -3.53 -11.39 -1.39
C TYR A 186 -4.70 -10.43 -1.59
N TYR A 187 -4.39 -9.14 -1.62
CA TYR A 187 -5.35 -8.13 -2.08
C TYR A 187 -4.97 -7.65 -3.49
N ASP A 188 -5.96 -7.13 -4.18
CA ASP A 188 -5.80 -6.38 -5.42
C ASP A 188 -6.57 -5.05 -5.31
N LEU A 189 -6.37 -4.17 -6.29
CA LEU A 189 -7.08 -2.89 -6.38
C LEU A 189 -8.40 -2.99 -7.16
N GLY A 190 -8.81 -4.21 -7.53
CA GLY A 190 -9.86 -4.50 -8.49
C GLY A 190 -9.36 -4.54 -9.93
N ARG A 191 -10.30 -4.38 -10.87
CA ARG A 191 -10.02 -4.38 -12.31
C ARG A 191 -9.52 -3.00 -12.75
N PRO A 192 -8.44 -2.89 -13.56
CA PRO A 192 -8.12 -1.64 -14.23
C PRO A 192 -9.22 -1.33 -15.25
N ILE A 193 -9.87 -0.18 -15.10
CA ILE A 193 -11.00 0.22 -15.96
C ILE A 193 -10.60 1.29 -16.98
N GLU A 194 -9.73 2.21 -16.59
CA GLU A 194 -9.35 3.36 -17.41
C GLU A 194 -7.91 3.77 -17.11
N GLY A 195 -7.24 4.34 -18.10
CA GLY A 195 -5.97 5.03 -17.94
C GLY A 195 -6.07 6.47 -18.43
N VAL A 196 -5.26 7.37 -17.87
CA VAL A 196 -5.27 8.80 -18.24
C VAL A 196 -4.01 9.12 -19.02
N LEU A 197 -4.19 9.65 -20.24
CA LEU A 197 -3.08 10.08 -21.10
C LEU A 197 -3.47 11.34 -21.89
N PRO A 198 -2.51 12.22 -22.20
CA PRO A 198 -2.75 13.40 -23.02
C PRO A 198 -3.12 13.02 -24.47
N PRO A 199 -3.67 13.95 -25.26
CA PRO A 199 -3.96 13.71 -26.67
C PRO A 199 -2.77 13.13 -27.45
N GLY A 200 -3.03 12.18 -28.34
CA GLY A 200 -2.01 11.51 -29.15
C GLY A 200 -1.42 10.23 -28.55
N LEU A 201 -1.63 9.98 -27.25
CA LEU A 201 -1.19 8.75 -26.57
C LEU A 201 -2.39 7.86 -26.20
N PHE A 202 -2.18 6.54 -26.22
CA PHE A 202 -3.22 5.55 -25.93
C PHE A 202 -2.63 4.34 -25.22
N PHE A 203 -3.38 3.76 -24.29
CA PHE A 203 -3.11 2.42 -23.80
C PHE A 203 -3.60 1.39 -24.82
N ARG A 204 -2.83 0.30 -24.98
CA ARG A 204 -3.15 -0.77 -25.94
C ARG A 204 -4.41 -1.54 -25.54
N ASP A 205 -4.50 -1.93 -24.27
CA ASP A 205 -5.52 -2.86 -23.76
C ASP A 205 -6.35 -2.25 -22.62
N LEU A 206 -6.41 -0.92 -22.54
CA LEU A 206 -7.13 -0.19 -21.50
C LEU A 206 -7.79 1.06 -22.08
N ARG A 207 -9.05 1.33 -21.70
CA ARG A 207 -9.75 2.53 -22.12
C ARG A 207 -8.96 3.77 -21.69
N THR A 208 -8.70 4.67 -22.63
CA THR A 208 -7.97 5.91 -22.34
C THR A 208 -8.93 7.08 -22.21
N ILE A 209 -8.88 7.79 -21.08
CA ILE A 209 -9.60 9.04 -20.86
C ILE A 209 -8.67 10.25 -20.97
N ARG A 210 -9.24 11.42 -21.28
CA ARG A 210 -8.48 12.65 -21.55
C ARG A 210 -8.47 13.58 -20.35
N PRO A 211 -7.29 14.06 -19.93
CA PRO A 211 -7.19 15.02 -18.84
C PRO A 211 -7.56 16.43 -19.32
N TYR A 212 -8.17 17.19 -18.42
CA TYR A 212 -8.28 18.65 -18.52
C TYR A 212 -6.94 19.35 -18.23
N THR A 213 -6.10 18.74 -17.39
CA THR A 213 -4.76 19.23 -17.07
C THR A 213 -3.81 18.05 -16.90
N TRP A 214 -2.68 18.12 -17.59
CA TRP A 214 -1.65 17.08 -17.58
C TRP A 214 -0.26 17.68 -17.45
N LYS A 215 0.31 17.59 -16.25
CA LYS A 215 1.73 17.80 -16.01
C LYS A 215 2.24 16.58 -15.23
N MET A 216 3.20 15.88 -15.82
CA MET A 216 3.79 14.64 -15.29
C MET A 216 5.32 14.75 -15.33
N GLY A 217 5.86 15.59 -14.46
CA GLY A 217 7.30 15.79 -14.28
C GLY A 217 7.62 16.09 -12.82
N GLU A 218 8.67 16.88 -12.57
CA GLU A 218 8.99 17.35 -11.21
C GLU A 218 7.82 18.13 -10.60
N GLU A 219 7.14 18.95 -11.40
CA GLU A 219 5.84 19.50 -11.04
C GLU A 219 4.75 18.62 -11.64
N MET A 220 3.93 18.04 -10.77
CA MET A 220 2.81 17.21 -11.15
C MET A 220 1.50 17.95 -10.90
N GLU A 221 0.65 18.00 -11.92
CA GLU A 221 -0.69 18.58 -11.84
C GLU A 221 -1.62 17.76 -12.74
N LEU A 222 -2.59 17.12 -12.12
CA LEU A 222 -3.50 16.19 -12.78
C LEU A 222 -4.93 16.65 -12.54
N LYS A 223 -5.68 16.79 -13.62
CA LYS A 223 -7.13 17.07 -13.58
C LYS A 223 -7.84 16.29 -14.67
N PHE A 224 -8.78 15.42 -14.33
CA PHE A 224 -9.47 14.59 -15.32
C PHE A 224 -10.86 14.13 -14.83
N PRO A 225 -11.81 13.85 -15.75
CA PRO A 225 -13.12 13.34 -15.39
C PRO A 225 -13.06 11.87 -14.99
N LEU A 226 -14.03 11.42 -14.18
CA LEU A 226 -14.24 10.03 -13.79
C LEU A 226 -15.69 9.62 -14.06
N GLN A 227 -15.89 8.40 -14.56
CA GLN A 227 -17.22 7.81 -14.70
C GLN A 227 -17.51 6.89 -13.52
N LEU A 228 -18.31 7.39 -12.57
CA LEU A 228 -18.58 6.73 -11.29
C LEU A 228 -19.95 6.05 -11.29
N THR A 229 -19.98 4.73 -11.13
CA THR A 229 -21.21 3.92 -11.16
C THR A 229 -21.48 3.14 -9.86
N GLY A 230 -20.48 3.05 -8.97
CA GLY A 230 -20.56 2.35 -7.68
C GLY A 230 -19.31 1.51 -7.40
N GLY A 231 -19.09 1.15 -6.14
CA GLY A 231 -17.95 0.34 -5.71
C GLY A 231 -16.80 1.15 -5.12
N VAL A 232 -15.59 0.58 -5.09
CA VAL A 232 -14.36 1.21 -4.60
C VAL A 232 -13.48 1.53 -5.80
N TYR A 233 -13.15 2.80 -5.98
CA TYR A 233 -12.25 3.25 -7.02
C TYR A 233 -10.89 3.56 -6.43
N THR A 234 -9.82 3.26 -7.17
CA THR A 234 -8.46 3.62 -6.78
C THR A 234 -7.75 4.27 -7.95
N VAL A 235 -7.35 5.53 -7.78
CA VAL A 235 -6.47 6.25 -8.71
C VAL A 235 -5.02 5.98 -8.32
N VAL A 236 -4.25 5.43 -9.25
CA VAL A 236 -2.82 5.14 -9.06
C VAL A 236 -2.00 5.99 -10.01
N VAL A 237 -1.00 6.69 -9.48
CA VAL A 237 0.05 7.31 -10.29
C VAL A 237 1.30 6.46 -10.16
N ASN A 238 1.76 5.90 -11.28
CA ASN A 238 2.99 5.16 -11.34
C ASN A 238 4.14 6.04 -11.84
N ALA A 239 5.33 5.76 -11.35
CA ALA A 239 6.56 6.45 -11.70
C ALA A 239 7.73 5.46 -11.79
N ARG A 240 8.76 5.80 -12.56
CA ARG A 240 10.03 5.07 -12.55
C ARG A 240 10.96 5.54 -11.44
N ASP A 241 11.67 4.59 -10.86
CA ASP A 241 12.75 4.87 -9.92
C ASP A 241 14.05 5.29 -10.62
N SER A 242 14.35 6.59 -10.59
CA SER A 242 15.56 7.15 -11.19
C SER A 242 16.86 6.74 -10.48
N ARG A 243 16.79 6.14 -9.28
CA ARG A 243 17.99 5.77 -8.48
C ARG A 243 18.70 4.52 -8.99
N ARG A 244 18.07 3.73 -9.87
CA ARG A 244 18.62 2.47 -10.42
C ARG A 244 19.07 1.48 -9.33
N VAL A 245 18.26 1.32 -8.29
CA VAL A 245 18.54 0.37 -7.21
C VAL A 245 18.52 -1.05 -7.78
N LYS A 246 19.61 -1.79 -7.60
CA LYS A 246 19.70 -3.19 -8.04
C LYS A 246 18.93 -4.08 -7.07
N TRP A 247 17.67 -4.30 -7.36
CA TRP A 247 16.81 -5.23 -6.64
C TRP A 247 15.89 -5.95 -7.63
N LYS A 248 15.66 -7.25 -7.41
CA LYS A 248 14.78 -8.05 -8.26
C LYS A 248 13.67 -8.66 -7.41
N PRO A 249 12.40 -8.39 -7.73
CA PRO A 249 11.27 -9.05 -7.10
C PRO A 249 11.23 -10.53 -7.49
N LEU A 250 10.69 -11.35 -6.60
CA LEU A 250 10.44 -12.77 -6.86
C LEU A 250 9.00 -13.05 -7.32
N SER A 251 8.07 -12.13 -7.05
CA SER A 251 6.66 -12.20 -7.46
C SER A 251 6.40 -11.90 -8.95
N GLY A 252 7.42 -11.47 -9.70
CA GLY A 252 7.31 -11.12 -11.12
C GLY A 252 6.81 -9.70 -11.41
N ARG A 253 6.60 -8.86 -10.38
CA ARG A 253 6.31 -7.43 -10.56
C ARG A 253 7.46 -6.69 -11.27
N ASP A 254 7.16 -5.53 -11.86
CA ASP A 254 8.19 -4.65 -12.43
C ASP A 254 9.03 -4.02 -11.29
N PRO A 255 10.36 -4.23 -11.25
CA PRO A 255 11.24 -3.67 -10.23
C PRO A 255 11.40 -2.14 -10.30
N GLU A 256 11.16 -1.53 -11.46
CA GLU A 256 11.37 -0.10 -11.67
C GLU A 256 10.10 0.73 -11.50
N LEU A 257 8.94 0.07 -11.52
CA LEU A 257 7.64 0.74 -11.43
C LEU A 257 7.21 0.93 -9.98
N CYS A 258 7.18 2.18 -9.55
CA CYS A 258 6.74 2.61 -8.23
C CYS A 258 5.39 3.30 -8.30
N SER A 259 4.42 2.86 -7.50
CA SER A 259 3.26 3.69 -7.17
C SER A 259 3.73 4.85 -6.29
N ILE A 260 3.46 6.10 -6.70
CA ILE A 260 3.76 7.31 -5.91
C ILE A 260 2.50 8.02 -5.40
N LEU A 261 1.33 7.60 -5.90
CA LEU A 261 0.02 7.92 -5.36
C LEU A 261 -0.86 6.68 -5.44
N THR A 262 -1.55 6.35 -4.35
CA THR A 262 -2.76 5.53 -4.35
C THR A 262 -3.86 6.29 -3.62
N PHE A 263 -4.91 6.69 -4.34
CA PHE A 263 -6.06 7.41 -3.79
C PHE A 263 -7.33 6.58 -3.98
N SER A 264 -7.86 6.04 -2.88
CA SER A 264 -9.00 5.13 -2.91
C SER A 264 -10.23 5.71 -2.21
N PHE A 265 -11.40 5.56 -2.82
CA PHE A 265 -12.67 6.11 -2.34
C PHE A 265 -13.84 5.22 -2.73
N LYS A 266 -14.89 5.21 -1.89
CA LYS A 266 -16.10 4.42 -2.10
C LYS A 266 -17.19 5.29 -2.73
N VAL A 267 -17.79 4.81 -3.81
CA VAL A 267 -18.95 5.39 -4.48
C VAL A 267 -20.17 4.54 -4.14
N PRO A 268 -21.23 5.10 -3.53
CA PRO A 268 -22.46 4.36 -3.28
C PRO A 268 -23.07 3.84 -4.59
N GLN A 269 -23.58 2.61 -4.59
CA GLN A 269 -24.45 2.14 -5.67
C GLN A 269 -25.74 2.97 -5.62
N LYS A 270 -26.18 3.46 -6.78
CA LYS A 270 -27.45 4.17 -6.93
C LYS A 270 -28.60 3.18 -7.06
#